data_AF-A0A9D6F715-F1
#
_entry.id   AF-A0A9D6F715-F1
#
_cell.length_a   1.000
_cell.length_b   1.000
_cell.length_c   1.000
_cell.angle_alpha   90.00
_cell.angle_beta   90.00
_cell.angle_gamma   90.00
#
_symmetry.space_group_name_H-M   'P 1'
#
loop_
_entity.id
_entity.type
_entity.pdbx_description
1 polymer ?
#
loop_
_entity_poly.entity_id
_entity_poly.type
_entity_poly.pdbx_seq_one_letter_code
_entity_poly.pdbx_strand_id
1 'polypeptide(L)'
;MIEFDCPKCGEPMEVKEHKAGERVRCVECDRLVRVPDRYNDRPIPRGRAPRDQGLTGNEWLLYGLLCLFVPGVNVIFTSVLYYTWQRDQPTRAGQINMLGFGVFGIHVAAVAFIVCLGVVLSGQ
;
A
#
# COMPACT_ATOMS: atom_id res chain seq x y z
N MET A 1 29.15 19.87 0.67
CA MET A 1 29.88 19.16 -0.42
C MET A 1 29.62 17.65 -0.27
N ILE A 2 29.81 16.86 -1.31
CA ILE A 2 29.70 15.39 -1.29
C ILE A 2 31.08 14.83 -1.64
N GLU A 3 31.65 14.08 -0.71
CA GLU A 3 32.92 13.37 -0.87
C GLU A 3 32.64 11.88 -1.09
N PHE A 4 33.25 11.29 -2.11
CA PHE A 4 33.12 9.87 -2.42
C PHE A 4 34.28 9.36 -3.28
N ASP A 5 34.60 8.08 -3.17
CA ASP A 5 35.64 7.48 -4.00
C ASP A 5 35.08 7.07 -5.37
N CYS A 6 35.84 7.32 -6.43
CA CYS A 6 35.49 6.91 -7.78
C CYS A 6 35.35 5.37 -7.85
N PRO A 7 34.18 4.82 -8.21
CA PRO A 7 33.97 3.36 -8.26
C PRO A 7 34.73 2.66 -9.40
N LYS A 8 35.54 3.40 -10.17
CA LYS A 8 36.29 2.89 -11.33
C LYS A 8 37.80 2.86 -11.10
N CYS A 9 38.34 3.81 -10.36
CA CYS A 9 39.78 3.92 -10.11
C CYS A 9 40.15 4.13 -8.63
N GLY A 10 39.17 4.40 -7.76
CA GLY A 10 39.40 4.63 -6.33
C GLY A 10 39.82 6.05 -5.97
N GLU A 11 39.89 6.98 -6.92
CA GLU A 11 40.26 8.37 -6.66
C GLU A 11 39.21 9.08 -5.78
N PRO A 12 39.60 9.77 -4.69
CA PRO A 12 38.68 10.58 -3.90
C PRO A 12 38.16 11.77 -4.72
N MET A 13 36.84 11.91 -4.80
CA MET A 13 36.15 12.95 -5.55
C MET A 13 35.34 13.83 -4.61
N GLU A 14 35.41 15.15 -4.81
CA GLU A 14 34.56 16.12 -4.12
C GLU A 14 33.67 16.85 -5.13
N VAL A 15 32.36 16.84 -4.91
CA VAL A 15 31.38 17.52 -5.77
C VAL A 15 30.38 18.33 -4.96
N LYS A 16 29.77 19.34 -5.60
CA LYS A 16 28.73 20.16 -4.97
C LYS A 16 27.47 19.34 -4.71
N GLU A 17 26.75 19.64 -3.63
CA GLU A 17 25.54 18.90 -3.22
C GLU A 17 24.43 18.90 -4.28
N HIS A 18 24.30 19.97 -5.06
CA HIS A 18 23.32 20.03 -6.15
C HIS A 18 23.57 19.02 -7.27
N LYS A 19 24.75 18.37 -7.28
CA LYS A 19 25.12 17.29 -8.21
C LYS A 19 24.77 15.90 -7.68
N ALA A 20 24.14 15.78 -6.51
CA ALA A 20 23.68 14.50 -5.97
C ALA A 20 22.84 13.74 -7.00
N GLY A 21 23.15 12.45 -7.22
CA GLY A 21 22.43 11.59 -8.16
C GLY A 21 22.74 11.83 -9.65
N GLU A 22 23.41 12.93 -10.01
CA GLU A 22 23.86 13.20 -11.40
C GLU A 22 25.06 12.33 -11.81
N ARG A 23 25.40 12.36 -13.11
CA ARG A 23 26.63 11.74 -13.64
C ARG A 23 27.71 12.80 -13.87
N VAL A 24 28.88 12.57 -13.30
CA VAL A 24 30.07 13.43 -13.44
C VAL A 24 31.23 12.62 -14.00
N ARG A 25 32.22 13.29 -14.61
CA ARG A 25 33.47 12.64 -15.01
C ARG A 25 34.44 12.61 -13.84
N CYS A 26 35.10 11.48 -13.63
CA CYS A 26 36.21 11.37 -12.68
C CYS A 26 37.41 12.19 -13.18
N VAL A 27 38.06 12.94 -12.29
CA VAL A 27 39.22 13.78 -12.65
C VAL A 27 40.46 12.96 -13.02
N GLU A 28 40.54 11.72 -12.52
CA GLU A 28 41.71 10.86 -12.74
C GLU A 28 41.53 9.91 -13.94
N CYS A 29 40.41 9.18 -13.99
CA CYS A 29 40.22 8.15 -15.04
C CYS A 29 39.28 8.57 -16.18
N ASP A 30 38.75 9.79 -16.17
CA ASP A 30 37.78 10.38 -17.13
C ASP A 30 36.48 9.58 -17.34
N ARG A 31 36.23 8.54 -16.54
CA ARG A 31 35.00 7.74 -16.64
C ARG A 31 33.82 8.50 -16.03
N LEU A 32 32.67 8.38 -16.68
CA LEU A 32 31.39 8.82 -16.14
C LEU A 32 31.00 7.96 -14.94
N VAL A 33 30.85 8.60 -13.78
CA VAL A 33 30.44 7.99 -12.50
C VAL A 33 29.24 8.72 -11.94
N ARG A 34 28.40 8.02 -11.18
CA ARG A 34 27.22 8.61 -10.54
C ARG A 34 27.61 9.17 -9.18
N VAL A 35 27.23 10.41 -8.90
CA VAL A 35 27.41 11.03 -7.58
C VAL A 35 26.43 10.37 -6.61
N PRO A 36 26.90 9.92 -5.43
CA PRO A 36 26.03 9.38 -4.40
C PRO A 36 24.92 10.35 -4.01
N ASP A 37 23.72 9.82 -3.81
CA ASP A 37 22.59 10.58 -3.27
C ASP A 37 22.25 9.97 -1.91
N ARG A 38 22.29 10.80 -0.87
CA ARG A 38 22.06 10.40 0.54
C ARG A 38 20.73 9.65 0.74
N TYR A 39 19.79 9.79 -0.19
CA TYR A 39 18.53 9.05 -0.17
C TYR A 39 18.60 7.64 -0.79
N ASN A 40 19.42 7.44 -1.83
CA ASN A 40 19.41 6.23 -2.67
C ASN A 40 20.54 5.23 -2.42
N ASP A 41 21.60 5.60 -1.68
CA ASP A 41 22.74 4.71 -1.43
C ASP A 41 22.68 3.97 -0.09
N ARG A 42 21.56 4.06 0.64
CA ARG A 42 21.32 3.05 1.68
C ARG A 42 21.18 1.71 0.95
N PRO A 43 21.97 0.68 1.32
CA PRO A 43 21.69 -0.66 0.84
C PRO A 43 20.26 -0.97 1.25
N ILE A 44 19.33 -1.02 0.29
CA ILE A 44 18.04 -1.65 0.53
C ILE A 44 18.43 -3.05 0.97
N PRO A 45 18.13 -3.48 2.21
CA PRO A 45 18.36 -4.86 2.58
C PRO A 45 17.70 -5.69 1.48
N ARG A 46 18.45 -6.58 0.82
CA ARG A 46 17.86 -7.56 -0.10
C ARG A 46 17.04 -8.59 0.70
N GLY A 47 16.25 -8.13 1.66
CA GLY A 47 15.07 -8.81 2.14
C GLY A 47 14.05 -8.71 1.02
N ARG A 48 13.65 -9.86 0.50
CA ARG A 48 12.48 -10.08 -0.35
C ARG A 48 11.45 -8.98 -0.08
N ALA A 49 11.12 -8.16 -1.10
CA ALA A 49 10.10 -7.13 -1.00
C ALA A 49 8.90 -7.70 -0.21
N PRO A 50 8.31 -6.96 0.75
CA PRO A 50 7.22 -7.49 1.55
C PRO A 50 6.21 -8.11 0.59
N ARG A 51 5.99 -9.43 0.71
CA ARG A 51 4.97 -10.08 -0.10
C ARG A 51 3.68 -9.36 0.25
N ASP A 52 3.09 -8.73 -0.75
CA ASP A 52 1.66 -8.60 -0.91
C ASP A 52 1.04 -9.89 -0.36
N GLN A 53 0.50 -9.79 0.85
CA GLN A 53 -0.20 -10.85 1.53
C GLN A 53 -1.62 -10.36 1.66
N GLY A 54 -2.56 -11.19 1.23
CA GLY A 54 -3.97 -10.93 1.46
C GLY A 54 -4.28 -10.87 2.95
N LEU A 55 -5.52 -10.47 3.25
CA LEU A 55 -6.12 -10.58 4.55
C LEU A 55 -6.00 -12.02 5.06
N THR A 56 -5.47 -12.15 6.27
CA THR A 56 -5.44 -13.40 7.03
C THR A 56 -6.85 -13.79 7.47
N GLY A 57 -7.07 -15.06 7.82
CA GLY A 57 -8.38 -15.53 8.29
C GLY A 57 -8.94 -14.75 9.49
N ASN A 58 -8.07 -14.36 10.43
CA ASN A 58 -8.47 -13.56 11.58
C ASN A 58 -8.88 -12.14 11.20
N GLU A 59 -8.21 -11.54 10.21
CA GLU A 59 -8.57 -10.22 9.69
C GLU A 59 -9.90 -10.27 8.92
N TRP A 60 -10.12 -11.32 8.11
CA TRP A 60 -11.41 -11.56 7.48
C TRP A 60 -12.55 -11.64 8.51
N LEU A 61 -12.35 -12.40 9.59
CA LEU A 61 -13.34 -12.51 10.65
C LEU A 61 -13.56 -11.17 11.37
N LEU A 62 -12.49 -10.50 11.78
CA LEU A 62 -12.58 -9.26 12.53
C LEU A 62 -13.25 -8.15 11.70
N TYR A 63 -12.80 -7.91 10.47
CA TYR A 63 -13.40 -6.91 9.60
C TYR A 63 -14.82 -7.29 9.19
N GLY A 64 -15.07 -8.57 8.92
CA GLY A 64 -16.41 -9.07 8.59
C GLY A 64 -17.40 -8.84 9.72
N LEU A 65 -17.06 -9.21 10.96
CA LEU A 65 -17.88 -8.99 12.14
C LEU A 65 -18.10 -7.49 12.41
N LEU A 66 -17.03 -6.68 12.34
CA LEU A 66 -17.15 -5.23 12.49
C LEU A 66 -18.14 -4.63 11.48
N CYS A 67 -18.02 -5.00 10.21
CA CYS A 67 -18.89 -4.48 9.15
C CYS A 67 -20.32 -5.04 9.23
N LEU A 68 -20.50 -6.26 9.73
CA LEU A 68 -21.81 -6.90 9.91
C LEU A 68 -22.61 -6.29 11.06
N PHE A 69 -21.95 -6.00 12.19
CA PHE A 69 -22.64 -5.47 13.37
C PHE A 69 -22.64 -3.94 13.43
N VAL A 70 -21.82 -3.28 12.61
CA VAL A 70 -21.76 -1.82 12.50
C VAL A 70 -21.95 -1.39 11.03
N PRO A 71 -23.15 -1.56 10.46
CA PRO A 71 -23.40 -1.30 9.03
C PRO A 71 -23.08 0.13 8.60
N GLY A 72 -23.29 1.11 9.50
CA GLY A 72 -23.06 2.53 9.21
C GLY A 72 -21.61 2.88 8.87
N VAL A 73 -20.64 2.08 9.30
CA VAL A 73 -19.22 2.32 8.98
C VAL A 73 -18.71 1.46 7.81
N ASN A 74 -19.43 0.41 7.41
CA ASN A 74 -18.94 -0.61 6.47
C ASN A 74 -18.38 0.00 5.16
N VAL A 75 -19.20 0.74 4.41
CA VAL A 75 -18.80 1.26 3.08
C VAL A 75 -17.68 2.30 3.20
N ILE A 76 -17.77 3.21 4.18
CA ILE A 76 -16.77 4.26 4.37
C ILE A 76 -15.44 3.64 4.83
N PHE A 77 -15.48 2.72 5.80
CA PHE A 77 -14.32 2.06 6.35
C PHE A 77 -13.59 1.23 5.30
N THR A 78 -14.30 0.38 4.58
CA THR A 78 -13.71 -0.49 3.54
C THR A 78 -13.19 0.31 2.34
N SER A 79 -13.85 1.42 1.97
CA SER A 79 -13.36 2.34 0.93
C SER A 79 -12.08 3.07 1.35
N VAL A 80 -12.01 3.61 2.56
CA VAL A 80 -10.80 4.26 3.08
C VAL A 80 -9.64 3.28 3.10
N LEU A 81 -9.86 2.07 3.62
CA LEU A 81 -8.83 1.03 3.63
C LEU A 81 -8.39 0.64 2.22
N TYR A 82 -9.33 0.52 1.27
CA TYR A 82 -9.01 0.29 -0.14
C TYR A 82 -8.04 1.36 -0.67
N TYR A 83 -8.38 2.65 -0.54
CA TYR A 83 -7.55 3.73 -1.08
C TYR A 83 -6.19 3.84 -0.38
N THR A 84 -6.14 3.64 0.94
CA THR A 84 -4.88 3.69 1.69
C THR A 84 -3.94 2.54 1.34
N TRP A 85 -4.47 1.36 1.03
CA TRP A 85 -3.68 0.17 0.73
C TRP A 85 -3.44 -0.07 -0.77
N GLN A 86 -4.17 0.61 -1.67
CA GLN A 86 -4.11 0.37 -3.12
C GLN A 86 -2.70 0.48 -3.71
N ARG A 87 -1.87 1.38 -3.17
CA ARG A 87 -0.51 1.62 -3.67
C ARG A 87 0.49 0.53 -3.26
N ASP A 88 0.40 0.07 -2.02
CA ASP A 88 1.44 -0.78 -1.41
C ASP A 88 1.02 -2.26 -1.26
N GLN A 89 -0.28 -2.54 -1.12
CA GLN A 89 -0.85 -3.88 -0.86
C GLN A 89 -2.14 -4.10 -1.71
N PRO A 90 -2.04 -4.21 -3.05
CA PRO A 90 -3.20 -4.23 -3.93
C PRO A 90 -4.13 -5.43 -3.70
N THR A 91 -3.60 -6.62 -3.40
CA THR A 91 -4.44 -7.79 -3.07
C THR A 91 -5.27 -7.55 -1.82
N ARG A 92 -4.65 -7.00 -0.77
CA ARG A 92 -5.34 -6.71 0.50
C ARG A 92 -6.42 -5.64 0.33
N ALA A 93 -6.12 -4.59 -0.44
CA ALA A 93 -7.08 -3.55 -0.80
C ALA A 93 -8.29 -4.13 -1.55
N GLY A 94 -8.06 -4.98 -2.54
CA GLY A 94 -9.15 -5.64 -3.26
C GLY A 94 -10.02 -6.52 -2.36
N GLN A 95 -9.40 -7.30 -1.47
CA GLN A 95 -10.12 -8.20 -0.56
C GLN A 95 -10.97 -7.45 0.47
N ILE A 96 -10.47 -6.36 1.08
CA ILE A 96 -11.27 -5.58 2.04
C ILE A 96 -12.46 -4.88 1.35
N ASN A 97 -12.28 -4.42 0.11
CA ASN A 97 -13.37 -3.83 -0.66
C ASN A 97 -14.43 -4.87 -1.04
N MET A 98 -13.99 -6.06 -1.49
CA MET A 98 -14.88 -7.18 -1.80
C MET A 98 -15.68 -7.63 -0.58
N LEU A 99 -15.03 -7.73 0.59
CA LEU A 99 -15.71 -8.02 1.86
C LEU A 99 -16.79 -6.98 2.18
N GLY A 100 -16.46 -5.69 2.05
CA GLY A 100 -17.39 -4.59 2.32
C GLY A 100 -18.65 -4.64 1.45
N PHE A 101 -18.50 -4.86 0.14
CA PHE A 101 -19.63 -5.03 -0.78
C PHE A 101 -20.48 -6.26 -0.46
N GLY A 102 -19.85 -7.40 -0.16
CA GLY A 102 -20.56 -8.62 0.22
C GLY A 102 -21.42 -8.41 1.47
N VAL A 103 -20.84 -7.82 2.52
CA VAL A 103 -21.55 -7.50 3.76
C VAL A 103 -22.66 -6.46 3.53
N PHE A 104 -22.42 -5.43 2.72
CA PHE A 104 -23.45 -4.45 2.36
C PHE A 104 -24.64 -5.11 1.66
N GLY A 105 -24.38 -6.01 0.70
CA GLY A 105 -25.43 -6.78 0.02
C GLY A 105 -26.28 -7.62 0.99
N ILE A 106 -25.65 -8.26 1.98
CA ILE A 106 -26.36 -9.03 3.02
C ILE A 106 -27.29 -8.12 3.83
N HIS A 107 -26.86 -6.92 4.22
CA HIS A 107 -27.72 -5.97 4.93
C HIS A 107 -28.93 -5.55 4.10
N VAL A 108 -28.72 -5.21 2.82
CA VAL A 108 -29.80 -4.84 1.91
C VAL A 108 -30.80 -5.98 1.78
N ALA A 109 -30.33 -7.21 1.58
CA ALA A 109 -31.19 -8.38 1.48
C ALA A 109 -31.97 -8.64 2.78
N ALA A 110 -31.33 -8.52 3.95
CA ALA A 110 -31.98 -8.70 5.25
C ALA A 110 -33.07 -7.66 5.50
N VAL A 111 -32.79 -6.38 5.20
CA VAL A 111 -33.79 -5.30 5.32
C VAL A 111 -34.97 -5.56 4.37
N ALA A 112 -34.69 -5.92 3.11
CA ALA A 112 -35.74 -6.24 2.15
C ALA A 112 -36.61 -7.41 2.64
N PHE A 113 -36.01 -8.47 3.18
CA PHE A 113 -36.72 -9.60 3.75
C PHE A 113 -37.61 -9.20 4.93
N ILE A 114 -37.08 -8.41 5.88
CA ILE A 114 -37.84 -7.94 7.05
C ILE A 114 -39.03 -7.09 6.63
N VAL A 115 -38.83 -6.17 5.67
CA VAL A 115 -39.91 -5.33 5.13
C VAL A 115 -40.98 -6.18 4.45
N CYS A 116 -40.59 -7.13 3.60
CA CYS A 116 -41.53 -8.05 2.94
C CYS A 116 -42.33 -8.87 3.96
N LEU A 117 -41.66 -9.42 4.97
CA LEU A 117 -42.31 -10.19 6.03
C LEU A 117 -43.30 -9.31 6.81
N GLY A 118 -42.92 -8.08 7.14
CA GLY A 118 -43.80 -7.12 7.81
C GLY A 118 -45.07 -6.81 7.00
N VAL A 119 -44.94 -6.60 5.69
CA VAL A 119 -46.09 -6.37 4.79
C VAL A 119 -47.01 -7.59 4.77
N VAL A 120 -46.45 -8.81 4.65
CA VAL A 120 -47.23 -10.05 4.62
C VAL A 120 -47.99 -10.26 5.94
N LEU A 121 -47.34 -10.03 7.08
CA LEU A 121 -47.95 -10.17 8.40
C LEU A 121 -49.01 -9.09 8.69
N SER A 122 -48.88 -7.91 8.11
CA SER A 122 -49.84 -6.80 8.29
C SER A 122 -51.08 -6.92 7.39
N GLY A 123 -51.02 -7.78 6.37
CA GLY A 123 -52.09 -8.02 5.41
C GLY A 123 -52.94 -9.27 5.69
N GLN A 124 -52.64 -10.02 6.75
CA GLN A 124 -53.53 -11.04 7.35
C GLN A 124 -54.28 -10.45 8.53
#